data_AF-A0A953UL96-F1
#
_entry.id   AF-A0A953UL96-F1
#
_cell.length_a   1.000
_cell.length_b   1.000
_cell.length_c   1.000
_cell.angle_alpha   90.00
_cell.angle_beta   90.00
_cell.angle_gamma   90.00
#
_symmetry.space_group_name_H-M   'P 1'
#
loop_
_entity.id
_entity.type
_entity.pdbx_description
1 polymer ?
#
loop_
_entity_poly.entity_id
_entity_poly.type
_entity_poly.pdbx_seq_one_letter_code
_entity_poly.pdbx_strand_id
1 'polypeptide(L)'
;MPIKTEPSVICGPSRNRKNSSGGKVQLYGWDARTGSAHGPDELCLTNTGSQRLLEALKSVSGRSWFGAVSCAATGEPACRFFAVVHSLADCAAAMIYCDESKSGPAELIAVIPAGRRSRLRPEFAFEFVAFASFLGCIGPGADLPIHDMIVGAIAETDPSDALVFSISTGLWAIDLDHVLSRCVERIAIAMLLWLRET
;
A
#
# COMPACT_ATOMS: atom_id res chain seq x y z
N MET A 1 6.72 -11.94 -60.41
CA MET A 1 6.93 -11.25 -59.13
C MET A 1 5.95 -11.81 -58.10
N PRO A 2 6.39 -12.53 -57.06
CA PRO A 2 5.55 -12.87 -55.92
C PRO A 2 5.85 -11.98 -54.71
N ILE A 3 4.77 -11.68 -53.99
CA ILE A 3 4.62 -10.77 -52.86
C ILE A 3 5.21 -11.40 -51.58
N LYS A 4 5.85 -10.59 -50.72
CA LYS A 4 6.10 -10.95 -49.32
C LYS A 4 5.63 -9.82 -48.40
N THR A 5 4.42 -9.98 -47.89
CA THR A 5 3.74 -9.11 -46.92
C THR A 5 4.27 -9.42 -45.51
N GLU A 6 4.54 -8.37 -44.73
CA GLU A 6 4.95 -8.47 -43.33
C GLU A 6 3.81 -8.98 -42.42
N PRO A 7 4.11 -9.71 -41.32
CA PRO A 7 3.08 -10.13 -40.40
C PRO A 7 2.68 -8.98 -39.46
N SER A 8 1.43 -8.54 -39.56
CA SER A 8 0.77 -7.73 -38.54
C SER A 8 0.52 -8.58 -37.29
N VAL A 9 1.08 -8.15 -36.16
CA VAL A 9 0.79 -8.77 -34.86
C VAL A 9 -0.60 -8.32 -34.42
N ILE A 10 -1.57 -9.22 -34.60
CA ILE A 10 -2.93 -9.08 -34.09
C ILE A 10 -2.90 -9.39 -32.59
N CYS A 11 -2.89 -8.35 -31.75
CA CYS A 11 -3.22 -8.49 -30.34
C CYS A 11 -4.70 -8.88 -30.22
N GLY A 12 -4.95 -10.17 -30.00
CA GLY A 12 -6.30 -10.68 -29.72
C GLY A 12 -6.87 -10.06 -28.45
N PRO A 13 -8.21 -9.88 -28.36
CA PRO A 13 -8.83 -9.35 -27.16
C PRO A 13 -8.71 -10.37 -26.04
N SER A 14 -7.83 -10.08 -25.07
CA SER A 14 -7.80 -10.79 -23.80
C SER A 14 -9.12 -10.55 -23.09
N ARG A 15 -10.01 -11.55 -23.15
CA ARG A 15 -11.25 -11.63 -22.40
C ARG A 15 -10.90 -11.85 -20.93
N ASN A 16 -10.45 -10.81 -20.24
CA ASN A 16 -10.41 -10.83 -18.79
C ASN A 16 -11.77 -10.34 -18.29
N ARG A 17 -12.56 -11.28 -17.77
CA ARG A 17 -13.87 -11.05 -17.16
C ARG A 17 -13.73 -9.91 -16.15
N LYS A 18 -14.52 -8.85 -16.37
CA LYS A 18 -14.86 -7.85 -15.35
C LYS A 18 -15.36 -8.58 -14.10
N ASN A 19 -14.52 -8.68 -13.06
CA ASN A 19 -15.00 -8.77 -11.69
C ASN A 19 -15.38 -7.35 -11.25
N SER A 20 -16.45 -6.81 -11.84
CA SER A 20 -16.95 -5.46 -11.58
C SER A 20 -17.88 -5.39 -10.35
N SER A 21 -17.54 -6.12 -9.29
CA SER A 21 -18.33 -6.11 -8.03
C SER A 21 -17.48 -5.88 -6.78
N GLY A 22 -16.19 -5.58 -6.93
CA GLY A 22 -15.36 -5.08 -5.84
C GLY A 22 -15.11 -3.60 -6.07
N GLY A 23 -15.28 -2.76 -5.04
CA GLY A 23 -14.87 -1.36 -5.11
C GLY A 23 -13.37 -1.24 -5.35
N LYS A 24 -12.95 -0.04 -5.74
CA LYS A 24 -11.57 0.29 -6.07
C LYS A 24 -10.72 0.33 -4.80
N VAL A 25 -9.41 0.44 -4.98
CA VAL A 25 -8.47 0.71 -3.89
C VAL A 25 -7.81 2.05 -4.18
N GLN A 26 -8.05 3.03 -3.31
CA GLN A 26 -7.49 4.37 -3.45
C GLN A 26 -6.31 4.54 -2.51
N LEU A 27 -5.14 4.87 -3.06
CA LEU A 27 -3.92 5.18 -2.32
C LEU A 27 -3.78 6.70 -2.16
N TYR A 28 -3.59 7.15 -0.93
CA TYR A 28 -3.21 8.51 -0.57
C TYR A 28 -1.84 8.49 0.08
N GLY A 29 -0.92 9.29 -0.44
CA GLY A 29 0.47 9.32 -0.01
C GLY A 29 0.87 10.66 0.61
N TRP A 30 1.75 10.62 1.60
CA TRP A 30 2.50 11.76 2.11
C TRP A 30 4.00 11.50 1.95
N ASP A 31 4.73 12.43 1.33
CA ASP A 31 6.19 12.39 1.27
C ASP A 31 6.79 13.36 2.30
N ALA A 32 7.46 12.82 3.32
CA ALA A 32 8.07 13.62 4.38
C ALA A 32 9.26 14.48 3.89
N ARG A 33 9.88 14.14 2.76
CA ARG A 33 11.01 14.92 2.19
C ARG A 33 10.53 16.23 1.58
N THR A 34 9.41 16.19 0.88
CA THR A 34 8.82 17.35 0.19
C THR A 34 7.75 18.03 1.04
N GLY A 35 7.20 17.35 2.04
CA GLY A 35 6.08 17.84 2.85
C GLY A 35 4.80 17.97 2.02
N SER A 36 4.58 17.05 1.07
CA SER A 36 3.45 17.11 0.15
C SER A 36 2.59 15.84 0.16
N ALA A 37 1.30 16.04 -0.02
CA ALA A 37 0.34 14.97 -0.26
C ALA A 37 0.25 14.63 -1.75
N HIS A 38 -0.06 13.36 -2.04
CA HIS A 38 -0.27 12.81 -3.38
C HIS A 38 -1.47 11.84 -3.39
N GLY A 39 -2.04 11.60 -4.57
CA GLY A 39 -3.21 10.76 -4.77
C GLY A 39 -4.54 11.53 -4.86
N PRO A 40 -5.67 10.83 -5.00
CA PRO A 40 -5.78 9.36 -4.99
C PRO A 40 -5.16 8.70 -6.23
N ASP A 41 -4.40 7.63 -6.00
CA ASP A 41 -3.93 6.71 -7.05
C ASP A 41 -4.68 5.37 -6.94
N GLU A 42 -5.29 4.91 -8.04
CA GLU A 42 -6.03 3.64 -8.05
C GLU A 42 -5.06 2.45 -8.10
N LEU A 43 -5.05 1.63 -7.04
CA LEU A 43 -4.26 0.41 -7.00
C LEU A 43 -4.99 -0.74 -7.69
N CYS A 44 -4.29 -1.43 -8.58
CA CYS A 44 -4.79 -2.63 -9.21
C CYS A 44 -4.79 -3.79 -8.19
N LEU A 45 -5.98 -4.22 -7.76
CA LEU A 45 -6.19 -5.45 -6.96
C LEU A 45 -5.86 -6.70 -7.78
N THR A 46 -4.58 -6.93 -8.03
CA THR A 46 -4.08 -8.18 -8.60
C THR A 46 -3.27 -8.90 -7.54
N ASN A 47 -3.45 -10.20 -7.44
CA ASN A 47 -2.69 -11.01 -6.47
C ASN A 47 -1.29 -11.39 -6.99
N THR A 48 -0.91 -10.86 -8.16
CA THR A 48 0.35 -11.16 -8.83
C THR A 48 1.49 -10.62 -7.99
N GLY A 49 2.21 -11.50 -7.30
CA GLY A 49 3.31 -11.15 -6.40
C GLY A 49 2.93 -10.99 -4.92
N SER A 50 1.66 -10.85 -4.54
CA SER A 50 1.25 -10.78 -3.13
C SER A 50 0.93 -12.14 -2.49
N GLN A 51 0.74 -13.21 -3.29
CA GLN A 51 0.29 -14.52 -2.78
C GLN A 51 1.13 -15.04 -1.61
N ARG A 52 2.46 -15.04 -1.72
CA ARG A 52 3.34 -15.55 -0.65
C ARG A 52 3.17 -14.76 0.66
N LEU A 53 3.04 -13.44 0.57
CA LEU A 53 2.81 -12.60 1.74
C LEU A 53 1.40 -12.84 2.31
N LEU A 54 0.39 -12.93 1.45
CA LEU A 54 -0.98 -13.23 1.85
C LEU A 54 -1.07 -14.57 2.59
N GLU A 55 -0.43 -15.63 2.11
CA GLU A 55 -0.40 -16.91 2.81
C GLU A 55 0.31 -16.81 4.17
N ALA A 56 1.40 -16.05 4.24
CA ALA A 56 2.09 -15.79 5.50
C ALA A 56 1.18 -15.05 6.51
N LEU A 57 0.44 -14.02 6.06
CA LEU A 57 -0.53 -13.29 6.88
C LEU A 57 -1.69 -14.20 7.33
N LYS A 58 -2.18 -15.08 6.46
CA LYS A 58 -3.24 -16.05 6.84
C LYS A 58 -2.76 -17.10 7.84
N SER A 59 -1.46 -17.40 7.84
CA SER A 59 -0.88 -18.42 8.73
C SER A 59 -0.62 -17.95 10.16
N VAL A 60 -0.75 -16.64 10.46
CA VAL A 60 -0.52 -16.16 11.83
C VAL A 60 -1.69 -16.53 12.74
N SER A 61 -1.37 -17.03 13.93
CA SER A 61 -2.36 -17.31 14.98
C SER A 61 -2.80 -16.06 15.75
N GLY A 62 -2.11 -14.94 15.56
CA GLY A 62 -2.37 -13.67 16.23
C GLY A 62 -2.74 -12.55 15.27
N ARG A 63 -2.75 -11.31 15.76
CA ARG A 63 -3.06 -10.11 14.96
C ARG A 63 -1.85 -9.47 14.29
N SER A 64 -0.68 -10.08 14.43
CA SER A 64 0.58 -9.46 14.01
C SER A 64 1.43 -10.44 13.23
N TRP A 65 2.10 -9.94 12.21
CA TRP A 65 3.07 -10.66 11.41
C TRP A 65 4.34 -9.84 11.26
N PHE A 66 5.49 -10.49 11.29
CA PHE A 66 6.77 -9.89 10.94
C PHE A 66 7.53 -10.81 9.99
N GLY A 67 8.11 -10.25 8.95
CA GLY A 67 8.95 -11.02 8.05
C GLY A 67 9.48 -10.23 6.87
N ALA A 68 10.28 -10.93 6.06
CA ALA A 68 10.88 -10.36 4.87
C ALA A 68 9.90 -10.33 3.69
N VAL A 69 9.95 -9.26 2.92
CA VAL A 69 9.22 -9.07 1.66
C VAL A 69 10.24 -8.76 0.57
N SER A 70 10.29 -9.59 -0.47
CA SER A 70 11.20 -9.38 -1.61
C SER A 70 10.46 -8.76 -2.78
N CYS A 71 10.96 -7.61 -3.23
CA CYS A 71 10.38 -6.82 -4.32
C CYS A 71 11.42 -6.51 -5.38
N ALA A 72 11.02 -6.53 -6.63
CA ALA A 72 11.86 -6.23 -7.76
C ALA A 72 11.07 -5.35 -8.73
N ALA A 73 11.73 -4.37 -9.34
CA ALA A 73 11.24 -3.70 -10.53
C ALA A 73 11.69 -4.46 -11.79
N THR A 74 10.97 -4.26 -12.90
CA THR A 74 11.31 -4.92 -14.17
C THR A 74 12.72 -4.52 -14.61
N GLY A 75 13.61 -5.51 -14.73
CA GLY A 75 15.00 -5.29 -15.15
C GLY A 75 15.97 -4.94 -14.02
N GLU A 76 15.51 -4.90 -12.77
CA GLU A 76 16.32 -4.58 -11.60
C GLU A 76 16.51 -5.78 -10.66
N PRO A 77 17.62 -5.82 -9.88
CA PRO A 77 17.79 -6.82 -8.84
C PRO A 77 16.69 -6.69 -7.78
N ALA A 78 16.31 -7.83 -7.19
CA ALA A 78 15.34 -7.82 -6.11
C ALA A 78 15.92 -7.17 -4.86
N CYS A 79 15.22 -6.17 -4.31
CA CYS A 79 15.47 -5.61 -3.00
C CYS A 79 14.72 -6.40 -1.92
N ARG A 80 15.34 -6.48 -0.74
CA ARG A 80 14.73 -7.09 0.44
C ARG A 80 14.27 -5.99 1.39
N PHE A 81 13.01 -6.09 1.80
CA PHE A 81 12.43 -5.28 2.86
C PHE A 81 12.00 -6.19 4.01
N PHE A 82 11.80 -5.61 5.18
CA PHE A 82 11.14 -6.25 6.30
C PHE A 82 9.88 -5.48 6.64
N ALA A 83 8.78 -6.18 6.87
CA ALA A 83 7.53 -5.54 7.26
C ALA A 83 7.04 -6.11 8.59
N VAL A 84 6.54 -5.22 9.44
CA VAL A 84 5.73 -5.55 10.60
C VAL A 84 4.31 -5.15 10.26
N VAL A 85 3.37 -6.10 10.26
CA VAL A 85 1.96 -5.90 9.91
C VAL A 85 1.11 -6.20 11.14
N HIS A 86 0.12 -5.33 11.41
CA HIS A 86 -0.82 -5.48 12.50
C HIS A 86 -2.26 -5.31 12.01
N SER A 87 -3.12 -6.31 12.27
CA SER A 87 -4.57 -6.19 12.11
C SER A 87 -5.18 -5.53 13.34
N LEU A 88 -5.98 -4.51 13.07
CA LEU A 88 -6.85 -3.84 14.02
C LEU A 88 -8.32 -4.22 13.72
N ALA A 89 -9.26 -3.71 14.52
CA ALA A 89 -10.67 -4.07 14.37
C ALA A 89 -11.28 -3.51 13.06
N ASP A 90 -10.84 -2.32 12.67
CA ASP A 90 -11.34 -1.52 11.55
C ASP A 90 -10.36 -1.44 10.38
N CYS A 91 -9.06 -1.51 10.64
CA CYS A 91 -8.01 -1.40 9.63
C CYS A 91 -6.86 -2.39 9.87
N ALA A 92 -5.81 -2.32 9.06
CA ALA A 92 -4.49 -2.84 9.42
C ALA A 92 -3.43 -1.79 9.14
N ALA A 93 -2.35 -1.81 9.91
CA ALA A 93 -1.19 -0.94 9.72
C ALA A 93 0.06 -1.78 9.49
N ALA A 94 1.02 -1.23 8.75
CA ALA A 94 2.33 -1.83 8.62
C ALA A 94 3.46 -0.80 8.64
N MET A 95 4.59 -1.24 9.18
CA MET A 95 5.88 -0.55 9.14
C MET A 95 6.79 -1.31 8.18
N ILE A 96 7.36 -0.62 7.21
CA ILE A 96 8.24 -1.21 6.20
C ILE A 96 9.65 -0.67 6.42
N TYR A 97 10.59 -1.58 6.66
CA TYR A 97 12.00 -1.31 6.87
C TYR A 97 12.79 -1.76 5.66
N CYS A 98 13.72 -0.93 5.23
CA CYS A 98 14.74 -1.34 4.29
C CYS A 98 15.79 -2.21 4.98
N ASP A 99 16.43 -3.10 4.23
CA ASP A 99 17.54 -3.88 4.76
C ASP A 99 18.60 -2.93 5.37
N GLU A 100 19.10 -3.27 6.55
CA GLU A 100 20.09 -2.50 7.31
C GLU A 100 19.66 -1.15 7.94
N SER A 101 18.40 -0.70 7.78
CA SER A 101 17.94 0.55 8.41
C SER A 101 17.88 0.43 9.95
N LYS A 102 18.62 1.29 10.65
CA LYS A 102 18.56 1.48 12.11
C LYS A 102 17.78 2.73 12.52
N SER A 103 17.25 3.47 11.55
CA SER A 103 16.76 4.85 11.72
C SER A 103 15.23 4.95 11.73
N GLY A 104 14.51 3.82 11.71
CA GLY A 104 13.06 3.77 11.62
C GLY A 104 12.56 3.14 10.32
N PRO A 105 11.23 3.06 10.12
CA PRO A 105 10.65 2.54 8.89
C PRO A 105 10.88 3.51 7.73
N ALA A 106 11.11 2.98 6.54
CA ALA A 106 11.14 3.74 5.29
C ALA A 106 9.73 4.17 4.86
N GLU A 107 8.72 3.35 5.17
CA GLU A 107 7.32 3.65 4.90
C GLU A 107 6.42 3.16 6.03
N LEU A 108 5.42 3.95 6.36
CA LEU A 108 4.27 3.56 7.17
C LEU A 108 3.04 3.45 6.28
N ILE A 109 2.27 2.38 6.43
CA ILE A 109 1.02 2.22 5.71
C ILE A 109 -0.14 1.87 6.63
N ALA A 110 -1.33 2.33 6.29
CA ALA A 110 -2.58 1.87 6.86
C ALA A 110 -3.57 1.52 5.74
N VAL A 111 -4.28 0.40 5.89
CA VAL A 111 -5.31 -0.03 4.94
C VAL A 111 -6.66 -0.13 5.63
N ILE A 112 -7.70 0.42 5.01
CA ILE A 112 -9.08 0.34 5.48
C ILE A 112 -9.89 -0.39 4.41
N PRO A 113 -10.25 -1.67 4.63
CA PRO A 113 -11.10 -2.40 3.71
C PRO A 113 -12.47 -1.73 3.58
N ALA A 114 -13.04 -1.71 2.37
CA ALA A 114 -14.39 -1.21 2.10
C ALA A 114 -15.43 -1.75 3.10
N GLY A 115 -15.43 -3.06 3.34
CA GLY A 115 -16.36 -3.72 4.28
C GLY A 115 -16.19 -3.34 5.76
N ARG A 116 -15.13 -2.62 6.11
CA ARG A 116 -14.86 -2.13 7.48
C ARG A 116 -15.00 -0.61 7.60
N ARG A 117 -15.27 0.12 6.51
CA ARG A 117 -15.42 1.60 6.50
C ARG A 117 -16.47 2.10 7.50
N SER A 118 -17.58 1.38 7.65
CA SER A 118 -18.64 1.72 8.62
C SER A 118 -18.28 1.47 10.08
N ARG A 119 -17.19 0.73 10.34
CA ARG A 119 -16.68 0.43 11.69
C ARG A 119 -15.43 1.24 12.02
N LEU A 120 -14.98 2.09 11.10
CA LEU A 120 -13.81 2.94 11.29
C LEU A 120 -14.08 3.88 12.46
N ARG A 121 -13.20 3.84 13.45
CA ARG A 121 -13.31 4.73 14.60
C ARG A 121 -13.02 6.19 14.21
N PRO A 122 -13.71 7.17 14.81
CA PRO A 122 -13.51 8.58 14.47
C PRO A 122 -12.11 9.08 14.79
N GLU A 123 -11.41 8.45 15.73
CA GLU A 123 -10.05 8.79 16.14
C GLU A 123 -8.97 8.26 15.17
N PHE A 124 -9.34 7.50 14.13
CA PHE A 124 -8.36 6.83 13.26
C PHE A 124 -7.28 7.77 12.71
N ALA A 125 -7.68 8.93 12.17
CA ALA A 125 -6.73 9.88 11.58
C ALA A 125 -5.75 10.41 12.63
N PHE A 126 -6.27 10.82 13.79
CA PHE A 126 -5.46 11.29 14.90
C PHE A 126 -4.49 10.20 15.40
N GLU A 127 -4.98 8.98 15.63
CA GLU A 127 -4.15 7.88 16.14
C GLU A 127 -3.06 7.47 15.14
N PHE A 128 -3.36 7.43 13.85
CA PHE A 128 -2.38 7.08 12.83
C PHE A 128 -1.28 8.15 12.72
N VAL A 129 -1.66 9.43 12.75
CA VAL A 129 -0.71 10.55 12.77
C VAL A 129 0.13 10.55 14.05
N ALA A 130 -0.49 10.36 15.22
CA ALA A 130 0.22 10.29 16.49
C ALA A 130 1.22 9.12 16.51
N PHE A 131 0.85 7.98 15.94
CA PHE A 131 1.75 6.84 15.78
C PHE A 131 2.92 7.15 14.84
N ALA A 132 2.67 7.77 13.68
CA ALA A 132 3.71 8.18 12.76
C ALA A 132 4.66 9.22 13.38
N SER A 133 4.12 10.18 14.12
CA SER A 133 4.87 11.20 14.88
C SER A 133 5.75 10.57 15.95
N PHE A 134 5.20 9.63 16.74
CA PHE A 134 5.95 8.87 17.75
C PHE A 134 7.14 8.10 17.16
N LEU A 135 6.98 7.55 15.96
CA LEU A 135 8.05 6.85 15.24
C LEU A 135 9.04 7.79 14.54
N GLY A 136 8.85 9.11 14.62
CA GLY A 136 9.70 10.10 13.94
C GLY A 136 9.57 10.07 12.41
N CYS A 137 8.46 9.57 11.88
CA CYS A 137 8.25 9.35 10.44
C CYS A 137 7.75 10.59 9.70
N ILE A 138 7.33 11.62 10.43
CA ILE A 138 6.80 12.87 9.87
C ILE A 138 7.56 14.05 10.46
N GLY A 139 7.78 15.07 9.63
CA GLY A 139 8.50 16.28 10.03
C GLY A 139 7.67 17.18 10.98
N PRO A 140 8.32 18.08 11.73
CA PRO A 140 7.61 19.03 12.59
C PRO A 140 6.55 19.83 11.83
N GLY A 141 5.32 19.86 12.36
CA GLY A 141 4.21 20.61 11.77
C GLY A 141 3.49 19.89 10.63
N ALA A 142 3.89 18.66 10.27
CA ALA A 142 3.20 17.84 9.29
C ALA A 142 1.95 17.14 9.86
N ASP A 143 1.78 17.11 11.18
CA ASP A 143 0.70 16.37 11.85
C ASP A 143 -0.70 16.80 11.35
N LEU A 144 -0.96 18.11 11.31
CA LEU A 144 -2.26 18.64 10.90
C LEU A 144 -2.54 18.47 9.39
N PRO A 145 -1.60 18.80 8.47
CA PRO A 145 -1.79 18.50 7.05
C PRO A 145 -2.07 17.03 6.74
N ILE A 146 -1.36 16.10 7.38
CA ILE A 146 -1.57 14.66 7.18
C ILE A 146 -2.93 14.23 7.74
N HIS A 147 -3.28 14.73 8.92
CA HIS A 147 -4.60 14.49 9.52
C HIS A 147 -5.72 14.94 8.59
N ASP A 148 -5.66 16.16 8.08
CA ASP A 148 -6.70 16.74 7.22
C ASP A 148 -6.79 16.00 5.88
N MET A 149 -5.65 15.56 5.33
CA MET A 149 -5.62 14.67 4.16
C MET A 149 -6.37 13.36 4.43
N ILE A 150 -6.11 12.70 5.57
CA ILE A 150 -6.77 11.44 5.93
C ILE A 150 -8.27 11.64 6.12
N VAL A 151 -8.67 12.67 6.85
CA VAL A 151 -10.09 13.00 7.09
C VAL A 151 -10.80 13.32 5.78
N GLY A 152 -10.19 14.14 4.91
CA GLY A 152 -10.70 14.46 3.58
C GLY A 152 -10.88 13.21 2.73
N ALA A 153 -9.84 12.38 2.62
CA ALA A 153 -9.89 11.11 1.89
C ALA A 153 -10.99 10.17 2.39
N ILE A 154 -11.17 10.07 3.71
CA ILE A 154 -12.25 9.28 4.33
C ILE A 154 -13.63 9.85 3.98
N ALA A 155 -13.80 11.16 3.94
CA ALA A 155 -15.08 11.79 3.67
C ALA A 155 -15.45 11.77 2.18
N GLU A 156 -14.47 11.92 1.30
CA GLU A 156 -14.67 12.14 -0.14
C GLU A 156 -14.67 10.84 -0.96
N THR A 157 -14.00 9.79 -0.48
CA THR A 157 -13.93 8.50 -1.19
C THR A 157 -15.21 7.69 -1.03
N ASP A 158 -15.65 7.06 -2.12
CA ASP A 158 -16.82 6.19 -2.14
C ASP A 158 -16.74 5.12 -1.01
N PRO A 159 -17.80 4.93 -0.19
CA PRO A 159 -17.78 3.95 0.90
C PRO A 159 -17.54 2.49 0.47
N SER A 160 -17.77 2.17 -0.81
CA SER A 160 -17.51 0.86 -1.39
C SER A 160 -16.04 0.66 -1.80
N ASP A 161 -15.24 1.72 -1.85
CA ASP A 161 -13.81 1.68 -2.12
C ASP A 161 -13.02 1.42 -0.82
N ALA A 162 -11.90 0.70 -0.95
CA ALA A 162 -10.92 0.56 0.11
C ALA A 162 -9.93 1.74 0.06
N LEU A 163 -9.41 2.11 1.23
CA LEU A 163 -8.42 3.17 1.36
C LEU A 163 -7.07 2.59 1.77
N VAL A 164 -6.01 3.15 1.21
CA VAL A 164 -4.63 2.96 1.64
C VAL A 164 -4.03 4.33 1.91
N PHE A 165 -3.45 4.50 3.10
CA PHE A 165 -2.66 5.67 3.46
C PHE A 165 -1.20 5.25 3.55
N SER A 166 -0.31 6.03 2.94
CA SER A 166 1.13 5.79 2.92
C SER A 166 1.86 7.05 3.38
N ILE A 167 2.82 6.89 4.29
CA ILE A 167 3.72 7.97 4.72
C ILE A 167 5.14 7.50 4.42
N SER A 168 5.78 8.17 3.46
CA SER A 168 7.16 7.93 3.11
C SER A 168 8.06 8.81 3.95
N THR A 169 9.06 8.21 4.60
CA THR A 169 9.91 8.92 5.57
C THR A 169 11.15 9.53 4.93
N GLY A 170 11.43 9.19 3.66
CA GLY A 170 12.62 9.62 2.95
C GLY A 170 13.92 8.93 3.39
N LEU A 171 13.84 7.90 4.22
CA LEU A 171 15.00 7.11 4.66
C LEU A 171 15.56 6.17 3.59
N TRP A 172 14.83 5.99 2.48
CA TRP A 172 15.25 5.16 1.36
C TRP A 172 15.91 5.97 0.24
N ALA A 173 16.74 5.29 -0.55
CA ALA A 173 17.44 5.89 -1.67
C ALA A 173 16.44 6.31 -2.75
N ILE A 174 16.44 7.60 -3.10
CA ILE A 174 15.45 8.20 -4.01
C ILE A 174 15.44 7.55 -5.41
N ASP A 175 16.60 7.08 -5.86
CA ASP A 175 16.77 6.35 -7.12
C ASP A 175 16.14 4.96 -7.11
N LEU A 176 15.74 4.45 -5.94
CA LEU A 176 15.08 3.16 -5.73
C LEU A 176 13.65 3.31 -5.17
N ASP A 177 13.08 4.51 -5.16
CA ASP A 177 11.73 4.77 -4.62
C ASP A 177 10.66 3.98 -5.37
N HIS A 178 10.83 3.75 -6.67
CA HIS A 178 9.90 2.93 -7.44
C HIS A 178 9.89 1.47 -6.97
N VAL A 179 11.01 0.94 -6.45
CA VAL A 179 11.07 -0.40 -5.87
C VAL A 179 10.33 -0.45 -4.53
N LEU A 180 10.53 0.57 -3.68
CA LEU A 180 9.81 0.71 -2.41
C LEU A 180 8.30 0.85 -2.65
N SER A 181 7.89 1.70 -3.59
CA SER A 181 6.49 1.89 -3.99
C SER A 181 5.85 0.56 -4.40
N ARG A 182 6.53 -0.28 -5.19
CA ARG A 182 6.04 -1.63 -5.53
C ARG A 182 5.93 -2.56 -4.32
N CYS A 183 6.83 -2.41 -3.34
CA CYS A 183 6.75 -3.15 -2.08
C CYS A 183 5.52 -2.73 -1.28
N VAL A 184 5.29 -1.43 -1.15
CA VAL A 184 4.14 -0.82 -0.50
C VAL A 184 2.83 -1.32 -1.11
N GLU A 185 2.69 -1.25 -2.43
CA GLU A 185 1.50 -1.75 -3.14
C GLU A 185 1.24 -3.23 -2.84
N ARG A 186 2.27 -4.08 -2.92
CA ARG A 186 2.14 -5.53 -2.67
C ARG A 186 1.73 -5.83 -1.23
N ILE A 187 2.27 -5.10 -0.26
CA ILE A 187 1.93 -5.27 1.15
C ILE A 187 0.49 -4.78 1.39
N ALA A 188 0.12 -3.61 0.87
CA ALA A 188 -1.22 -3.06 1.01
C ALA A 188 -2.30 -4.00 0.41
N ILE A 189 -2.06 -4.55 -0.79
CA ILE A 189 -2.96 -5.52 -1.41
C ILE A 189 -3.05 -6.80 -0.58
N ALA A 190 -1.92 -7.34 -0.10
CA ALA A 190 -1.94 -8.53 0.75
C ALA A 190 -2.72 -8.30 2.06
N MET A 191 -2.56 -7.14 2.70
CA MET A 191 -3.31 -6.77 3.90
C MET A 191 -4.82 -6.65 3.60
N LEU A 192 -5.20 -5.99 2.51
CA LEU A 192 -6.61 -5.87 2.10
C LEU A 192 -7.25 -7.24 1.85
N LEU A 193 -6.55 -8.15 1.17
CA LEU A 193 -7.04 -9.52 0.94
C LEU A 193 -7.14 -10.31 2.25
N TRP A 194 -6.18 -10.17 3.15
CA TRP A 194 -6.19 -10.81 4.46
C TRP A 194 -7.37 -10.36 5.32
N LEU A 195 -7.68 -9.06 5.33
CA LEU A 195 -8.79 -8.50 6.11
C LEU A 195 -10.18 -8.78 5.53
N ARG A 196 -10.28 -9.21 4.26
CA ARG A 196 -11.56 -9.61 3.65
C ARG A 196 -12.03 -10.99 4.11
N GLU A 197 -11.11 -11.83 4.55
CA GLU A 197 -11.38 -13.22 4.93
C GLU A 197 -11.48 -13.42 6.45
N THR A 198 -11.30 -12.34 7.22
CA THR A 198 -11.36 -12.32 8.70
C THR A 198 -12.50 -11.43 9.20
#